data_AF-A0A934EHG3-F1
#
_entry.id   AF-A0A934EHG3-F1
#
_cell.length_a   1.000
_cell.length_b   1.000
_cell.length_c   1.000
_cell.angle_alpha   90.00
_cell.angle_beta   90.00
_cell.angle_gamma   90.00
#
_symmetry.space_group_name_H-M   'P 1'
#
loop_
_entity.id
_entity.type
_entity.pdbx_description
1 polymer ?
#
loop_
_entity_poly.entity_id
_entity_poly.type
_entity_poly.pdbx_seq_one_letter_code
_entity_poly.pdbx_strand_id
1 'polypeptide(L)'
;MRALSEIAKEIRADWRVINNAAAREALECMDRMGQITERFVADPNGHPAVGTFLAHSVGWRGETARRVKKELRTMCGHPRP
;
A
#
# COMPACT_ATOMS: atom_id res chain seq x y z
N MET A 1 -10.17 3.88 -11.42
CA MET A 1 -9.06 3.83 -10.45
C MET A 1 -9.62 3.22 -9.17
N ARG A 2 -9.09 2.09 -8.68
CA ARG A 2 -9.58 1.48 -7.43
C ARG A 2 -9.20 2.35 -6.23
N ALA A 3 -10.00 2.30 -5.18
CA ALA A 3 -9.67 2.91 -3.90
C ALA A 3 -8.49 2.18 -3.25
N LEU A 4 -7.68 2.88 -2.45
CA LEU A 4 -6.63 2.26 -1.64
C LEU A 4 -7.20 1.25 -0.65
N SER A 5 -8.41 1.49 -0.16
CA SER A 5 -9.12 0.58 0.74
C SER A 5 -9.46 -0.76 0.09
N GLU A 6 -9.81 -0.77 -1.19
CA GLU A 6 -10.06 -2.00 -1.95
C GLU A 6 -8.77 -2.82 -2.11
N ILE A 7 -7.67 -2.14 -2.43
CA ILE A 7 -6.34 -2.78 -2.53
C ILE A 7 -5.91 -3.29 -1.15
N ALA A 8 -6.14 -2.53 -0.08
CA ALA A 8 -5.78 -2.91 1.27
C ALA A 8 -6.52 -4.18 1.73
N LYS A 9 -7.82 -4.31 1.40
CA LYS A 9 -8.60 -5.52 1.63
C LYS A 9 -8.05 -6.72 0.87
N GLU A 10 -7.68 -6.55 -0.41
CA GLU A 10 -7.07 -7.60 -1.22
C GLU A 10 -5.74 -8.08 -0.62
N ILE A 11 -4.89 -7.13 -0.20
CA ILE A 11 -3.63 -7.43 0.51
C ILE A 11 -3.90 -8.20 1.80
N ARG A 12 -4.88 -7.78 2.62
CA ARG A 12 -5.23 -8.48 3.87
C ARG A 12 -5.71 -9.91 3.64
N ALA A 13 -6.43 -10.14 2.55
CA ALA A 13 -6.93 -11.47 2.20
C ALA A 13 -5.81 -12.42 1.77
N ASP A 14 -4.84 -11.92 0.99
CA ASP A 14 -3.68 -12.68 0.49
C ASP A 14 -2.58 -12.81 1.55
N TRP A 15 -2.16 -11.68 2.13
CA TRP A 15 -1.07 -11.59 3.09
C TRP A 15 -1.56 -11.79 4.53
N ARG A 16 -1.93 -13.04 4.85
CA ARG A 16 -2.47 -13.43 6.17
C ARG A 16 -1.48 -13.26 7.33
N VAL A 17 -0.18 -13.42 7.08
CA VAL A 17 0.87 -13.32 8.12
C VAL A 17 1.82 -12.18 7.80
N ILE A 18 1.51 -11.01 8.35
CA ILE A 18 2.36 -9.82 8.24
C ILE A 18 3.40 -9.84 9.37
N ASN A 19 4.63 -10.25 9.04
CA ASN A 19 5.75 -10.27 9.99
C ASN A 19 6.33 -8.87 10.27
N ASN A 20 5.99 -7.87 9.45
CA ASN A 20 6.54 -6.52 9.56
C ASN A 20 5.48 -5.55 10.11
N ALA A 21 5.69 -5.05 11.33
CA ALA A 21 4.74 -4.14 11.99
C ALA A 21 4.48 -2.87 11.17
N ALA A 22 5.52 -2.28 10.58
CA ALA A 22 5.37 -1.08 9.76
C ALA A 22 4.55 -1.33 8.48
N ALA A 23 4.64 -2.52 7.88
CA ALA A 23 3.79 -2.87 6.75
C ALA A 23 2.32 -3.03 7.16
N ARG A 24 2.05 -3.55 8.37
CA ARG A 24 0.71 -3.65 8.93
C ARG A 24 0.11 -2.27 9.17
N GLU A 25 0.85 -1.38 9.82
CA GLU A 25 0.37 -0.02 10.09
C GLU A 25 0.12 0.77 8.79
N ALA A 26 1.03 0.67 7.82
CA ALA A 26 0.84 1.29 6.52
C ALA A 26 -0.40 0.71 5.80
N LEU A 27 -0.65 -0.59 5.92
CA LEU A 27 -1.83 -1.24 5.34
C LEU A 27 -3.14 -0.78 6.01
N GLU A 28 -3.17 -0.66 7.34
CA GLU A 28 -4.33 -0.10 8.05
C GLU A 28 -4.58 1.37 7.71
N CYS A 29 -3.52 2.13 7.50
CA CYS A 29 -3.62 3.49 6.99
C CYS A 29 -4.23 3.51 5.59
N MET A 30 -3.76 2.65 4.67
CA MET A 30 -4.31 2.53 3.32
C MET A 30 -5.78 2.08 3.32
N ASP A 31 -6.17 1.21 4.26
CA ASP A 31 -7.56 0.78 4.46
C ASP A 31 -8.45 1.93 4.92
N ARG A 32 -7.97 2.76 5.85
CA ARG A 32 -8.69 3.94 6.36
C ARG A 32 -8.75 5.11 5.38
N MET A 33 -7.67 5.34 4.63
CA MET A 33 -7.51 6.55 3.82
C MET A 33 -8.38 6.60 2.57
N GLY A 34 -8.95 5.49 2.09
CA GLY A 34 -9.84 5.46 0.92
C GLY A 34 -9.18 5.83 -0.41
N GLN A 35 -8.59 7.02 -0.53
CA GLN A 35 -7.93 7.57 -1.71
C GLN A 35 -6.48 7.98 -1.41
N ILE A 36 -5.60 7.84 -2.40
CA ILE A 36 -4.19 8.25 -2.27
C ILE A 36 -4.00 9.77 -2.19
N THR A 37 -5.01 10.52 -2.62
CA THR A 37 -5.10 11.98 -2.56
C THR A 37 -5.64 12.50 -1.22
N GLU A 38 -6.06 11.61 -0.31
CA GLU A 38 -6.44 12.02 1.04
C GLU A 38 -5.19 12.39 1.85
N ARG A 39 -5.36 13.39 2.72
CA ARG A 39 -4.28 13.97 3.50
C ARG A 39 -3.84 12.97 4.56
N PHE A 40 -2.55 12.65 4.62
CA PHE A 40 -2.01 11.69 5.60
C PHE A 40 -1.20 12.41 6.68
N VAL A 41 -1.78 12.53 7.88
CA VAL A 41 -1.15 13.15 9.06
C VAL A 41 -0.67 14.58 8.77
N ALA A 42 0.61 14.75 8.42
CA ALA A 42 1.26 16.03 8.11
C ALA A 42 1.51 16.25 6.61
N ASP A 43 1.45 15.18 5.82
CA ASP A 43 1.67 15.24 4.37
C ASP A 43 0.37 15.46 3.60
N PRO A 44 0.41 16.24 2.51
CA PRO A 44 -0.77 16.51 1.68
C PRO A 44 -1.31 15.27 0.95
N ASN A 45 -0.55 14.16 0.87
CA ASN A 45 -0.92 12.96 0.11
C ASN A 45 -0.52 11.66 0.85
N GLY A 46 -1.20 10.54 0.53
CA GLY A 46 -0.91 9.19 1.05
C GLY A 46 0.34 8.50 0.47
N HIS A 47 1.13 9.20 -0.35
CA HIS A 47 2.37 8.69 -0.94
C HIS A 47 3.38 8.11 0.07
N PRO A 48 3.63 8.75 1.24
CA PRO A 48 4.60 8.23 2.20
C PRO A 48 4.15 6.90 2.80
N ALA A 49 2.84 6.72 3.03
CA ALA A 49 2.28 5.47 3.54
C ALA A 49 2.49 4.33 2.53
N VAL A 50 2.20 4.57 1.24
CA VAL A 50 2.44 3.59 0.17
C VAL A 50 3.92 3.28 0.02
N GLY A 51 4.79 4.29 0.06
CA GLY A 51 6.24 4.11 0.00
C GLY A 51 6.78 3.24 1.15
N THR A 52 6.30 3.51 2.37
CA THR A 52 6.65 2.74 3.57
C THR A 52 6.14 1.30 3.44
N PHE A 53 4.89 1.11 3.03
CA PHE A 53 4.36 -0.22 2.75
C PHE A 53 5.23 -0.99 1.73
N LEU A 54 5.61 -0.36 0.63
CA LEU A 54 6.45 -0.98 -0.40
C LEU A 54 7.85 -1.34 0.13
N ALA A 55 8.45 -0.48 0.95
CA ALA A 55 9.75 -0.73 1.58
C ALA A 55 9.70 -1.87 2.62
N HIS A 56 8.60 -1.99 3.36
CA HIS A 56 8.44 -2.97 4.44
C HIS A 56 7.76 -4.29 3.99
N SER A 57 7.18 -4.32 2.79
CA SER A 57 6.53 -5.51 2.20
C SER A 57 7.52 -6.47 1.49
N VAL A 58 8.81 -6.44 1.84
CA VAL A 58 9.85 -7.31 1.25
C VAL A 58 9.54 -8.81 1.46
N GLY A 59 8.93 -9.14 2.59
CA GLY A 59 8.50 -10.50 2.93
C GLY A 59 7.26 -10.97 2.16
N TRP A 60 6.51 -10.06 1.54
CA TRP A 60 5.32 -10.40 0.76
C TRP A 60 5.70 -10.69 -0.70
N ARG A 61 5.55 -11.95 -1.10
CA ARG A 61 5.97 -12.49 -2.40
C ARG A 61 4.84 -13.33 -2.98
N GLY A 62 4.65 -13.23 -4.29
CA GLY A 62 3.56 -13.89 -5.01
C GLY A 62 3.12 -13.08 -6.22
N GLU A 63 2.22 -13.64 -7.02
CA GLU A 63 1.64 -12.95 -8.18
C GLU A 63 0.79 -11.75 -7.72
N THR A 64 -0.06 -11.94 -6.70
CA THR A 64 -0.84 -10.88 -6.05
C THR A 64 0.07 -9.75 -5.56
N ALA A 65 1.15 -10.11 -4.84
CA ALA A 65 2.11 -9.13 -4.32
C ALA A 65 2.74 -8.29 -5.44
N ARG A 66 3.15 -8.90 -6.55
CA ARG A 66 3.73 -8.18 -7.69
C ARG A 66 2.71 -7.26 -8.36
N ARG A 67 1.50 -7.76 -8.59
CA ARG A 67 0.41 -7.01 -9.20
C ARG A 67 0.05 -5.78 -8.37
N VAL A 68 -0.19 -5.97 -7.07
CA VAL A 68 -0.56 -4.89 -6.15
C VAL A 68 0.57 -3.87 -6.00
N LYS A 69 1.82 -4.32 -5.82
CA LYS A 69 2.97 -3.40 -5.74
C LYS A 69 3.12 -2.55 -7.00
N LYS A 70 2.85 -3.13 -8.17
CA LYS A 70 2.86 -2.41 -9.45
C LYS A 70 1.73 -1.37 -9.49
N GLU A 71 0.51 -1.77 -9.13
CA GLU A 71 -0.66 -0.90 -9.10
C GLU A 71 -0.45 0.29 -8.15
N LEU A 72 0.05 0.05 -6.95
CA LEU A 72 0.39 1.06 -5.96
C LEU A 72 1.45 2.06 -6.46
N ARG A 73 2.48 1.58 -7.17
CA ARG A 73 3.50 2.45 -7.79
C ARG A 73 2.92 3.31 -8.90
N THR A 74 2.06 2.74 -9.74
CA THR A 74 1.36 3.47 -10.79
C THR A 74 0.45 4.54 -10.20
N MET A 75 -0.27 4.25 -9.11
CA MET A 75 -1.09 5.24 -8.40
C MET A 75 -0.26 6.38 -7.82
N CYS A 76 0.92 6.07 -7.27
CA CYS A 76 1.83 7.06 -6.71
C CYS A 76 2.58 7.88 -7.78
N GLY A 77 2.35 7.61 -9.08
CA GLY A 77 3.00 8.32 -10.18
C GLY A 77 4.52 8.13 -10.22
N HIS A 78 5.04 7.05 -9.63
CA HIS A 78 6.48 6.77 -9.57
C HIS A 78 6.82 5.56 -10.46
N PRO A 79 6.84 5.71 -11.80
CA PRO A 79 7.53 4.76 -12.66
C PRO A 79 9.02 4.95 -12.36
N ARG A 80 9.64 4.01 -11.64
CA ARG A 80 11.10 3.96 -11.71
C ARG A 80 11.49 3.66 -13.17
N PRO A 81 12.42 4.42 -13.76
CA PRO A 81 12.98 4.10 -15.06
C PRO A 81 13.73 2.75 -15.03
#